data_AF-A0A4U1J9Z2-F1
#
_entry.id   AF-A0A4U1J9Z2-F1
#
_cell.length_a   1.000
_cell.length_b   1.000
_cell.length_c   1.000
_cell.angle_alpha   90.00
_cell.angle_beta   90.00
_cell.angle_gamma   90.00
#
_symmetry.space_group_name_H-M   'P 1'
#
loop_
_entity.id
_entity.type
_entity.pdbx_description
1 polymer ?
#
loop_
_entity_poly.entity_id
_entity_poly.type
_entity_poly.pdbx_seq_one_letter_code
_entity_poly.pdbx_strand_id
1 'polypeptide(L)'
;MRKLTDDVRAELRRTHGGDLRVIEVEGHEGLALVVKPPDRKAWAAAFDGLAKPAGRVDALHNLLVDCVVWPEAAALPAVLDEVPALPELVWPVLAGLAGAPEDELQAMPLLKLGAEERAELAAAGLTEGRLAELAATARGPSQRVAVRMPTGLWLLKCPSSAHYAASRRLSAQGKVFEGLYRLSLNAIEWPTAEAVAAVFERAPGLASAVGEVVMELAGAEAKLRVGGI
;
A
#
# COMPACT_ATOMS: atom_id res chain seq x y z
N MET A 1 -17.84 17.78 22.08
CA MET A 1 -16.61 16.97 21.93
C MET A 1 -15.49 17.49 22.82
N ARG A 2 -14.62 16.60 23.32
CA ARG A 2 -13.40 17.00 24.05
C ARG A 2 -12.44 17.66 23.05
N LYS A 3 -11.74 18.73 23.45
CA LYS A 3 -10.72 19.36 22.60
C LYS A 3 -9.41 18.54 22.62
N LEU A 4 -8.70 18.51 21.49
CA LEU A 4 -7.38 17.90 21.38
C LEU A 4 -6.31 18.84 21.96
N THR A 5 -6.03 18.73 23.25
CA THR A 5 -5.02 19.53 23.95
C THR A 5 -3.61 18.95 23.80
N ASP A 6 -2.59 19.74 24.12
CA ASP A 6 -1.19 19.28 24.09
C ASP A 6 -0.93 18.12 25.04
N ASP A 7 -1.55 18.12 26.22
CA ASP A 7 -1.49 17.00 27.17
C ASP A 7 -2.06 15.71 26.56
N VAL A 8 -3.19 15.81 25.84
CA VAL A 8 -3.78 14.65 25.15
C VAL A 8 -2.86 14.18 24.02
N ARG A 9 -2.24 15.09 23.26
CA ARG A 9 -1.28 14.73 22.20
C ARG A 9 -0.06 14.02 22.78
N ALA A 10 0.49 14.52 23.89
CA ALA A 10 1.62 13.91 24.58
C ALA A 10 1.26 12.50 25.09
N GLU A 11 0.06 12.35 25.65
CA GLU A 11 -0.44 11.08 26.14
C GLU A 11 -0.65 10.05 25.02
N LEU A 12 -1.29 10.46 23.92
CA LEU A 12 -1.50 9.58 22.76
C LEU A 12 -0.17 9.09 22.18
N ARG A 13 0.83 9.97 22.05
CA ARG A 13 2.18 9.59 21.61
C ARG A 13 2.85 8.61 22.56
N ARG A 14 2.68 8.79 23.88
CA ARG A 14 3.24 7.90 24.89
C ARG A 14 2.60 6.51 24.85
N THR A 15 1.28 6.45 24.66
CA THR A 15 0.50 5.20 24.72
C THR A 15 0.56 4.40 23.43
N HIS A 16 0.45 5.07 22.28
CA HIS A 16 0.40 4.39 20.98
C HIS A 16 1.76 4.35 20.27
N GLY A 17 2.68 5.26 20.60
CA GLY A 17 3.94 5.42 19.87
C GLY A 17 3.74 5.73 18.39
N GLY A 18 4.82 5.62 17.62
CA GLY A 18 4.79 5.58 16.16
C GLY A 18 4.28 6.84 15.45
N ASP A 19 3.92 6.64 14.17
CA ASP A 19 3.51 7.70 13.24
C ASP A 19 2.03 8.06 13.39
N LEU A 20 1.69 8.71 14.50
CA LEU A 20 0.35 9.30 14.64
C LEU A 20 0.15 10.47 13.68
N ARG A 21 -1.06 10.62 13.16
CA ARG A 21 -1.49 11.76 12.36
C ARG A 21 -2.72 12.40 12.96
N VAL A 22 -2.72 13.73 12.97
CA VAL A 22 -3.89 14.52 13.38
C VAL A 22 -4.58 14.98 12.11
N ILE A 23 -5.89 14.76 12.05
CA ILE A 23 -6.75 15.15 10.94
C ILE A 23 -7.76 16.13 11.50
N GLU A 24 -7.69 17.37 11.04
CA GLU A 24 -8.69 18.39 11.34
C GLU A 24 -9.74 18.36 10.23
N VAL A 25 -11.02 18.30 10.61
CA VAL A 25 -12.10 18.13 9.64
C VAL A 25 -12.53 19.50 9.13
N GLU A 26 -12.30 19.75 7.83
CA GLU A 26 -12.67 21.02 7.20
C GLU A 26 -14.17 21.30 7.36
N GLY A 27 -14.52 22.53 7.74
CA GLY A 27 -15.90 22.94 7.99
C GLY A 27 -16.45 22.58 9.37
N HIS A 28 -15.69 21.85 10.20
CA HIS A 28 -16.10 21.43 11.56
C HIS A 28 -15.11 21.95 12.61
N GLU A 29 -15.35 23.18 13.11
CA GLU A 29 -14.43 23.83 14.05
C GLU A 29 -14.23 23.01 15.33
N GLY A 30 -12.97 22.66 15.63
CA GLY A 30 -12.61 21.91 16.82
C GLY A 30 -12.84 20.39 16.72
N LEU A 31 -13.35 19.89 15.58
CA LEU A 31 -13.38 18.47 15.27
C LEU A 31 -12.01 18.04 14.75
N ALA A 32 -11.37 17.14 15.48
CA ALA A 32 -10.15 16.48 15.04
C ALA A 32 -10.24 14.98 15.27
N LEU A 33 -9.41 14.25 14.55
CA LEU A 33 -9.12 12.85 14.77
C LEU A 33 -7.62 12.69 14.99
N VAL A 34 -7.24 11.72 15.80
CA VAL A 34 -5.88 11.20 15.80
C VAL A 34 -5.95 9.76 15.35
N VAL A 35 -5.20 9.44 14.30
CA VAL A 35 -5.14 8.10 13.71
C VAL A 35 -3.73 7.54 13.79
N LYS A 36 -3.63 6.21 13.89
CA LYS A 36 -2.40 5.44 13.73
C LYS A 36 -2.37 4.75 12.36
N PRO A 37 -1.21 4.26 11.89
CA PRO A 37 -1.14 3.45 10.69
C PRO A 37 -1.99 2.17 10.82
N PRO A 38 -2.67 1.74 9.74
CA PRO A 38 -3.36 0.46 9.74
C PRO A 38 -2.34 -0.68 9.80
N ASP A 39 -2.66 -1.72 10.56
CA ASP A 39 -1.91 -2.96 10.47
C ASP A 39 -2.29 -3.72 9.18
N ARG A 40 -1.51 -4.76 8.84
CA ARG A 40 -1.74 -5.58 7.65
C ARG A 40 -3.15 -6.17 7.60
N LYS A 41 -3.73 -6.56 8.75
CA LYS A 41 -5.04 -7.21 8.80
C LYS A 41 -6.16 -6.21 8.50
N ALA A 42 -6.12 -5.03 9.13
CA ALA A 42 -7.08 -3.95 8.90
C ALA A 42 -7.00 -3.46 7.45
N TRP A 43 -5.78 -3.26 6.92
CA TRP A 43 -5.57 -2.88 5.53
C TRP A 43 -6.12 -3.92 4.54
N ALA A 44 -5.81 -5.20 4.77
CA ALA A 44 -6.30 -6.29 3.90
C ALA A 44 -7.83 -6.35 3.87
N ALA A 45 -8.48 -6.24 5.04
CA ALA A 45 -9.93 -6.25 5.14
C ALA A 45 -10.57 -5.05 4.41
N ALA A 46 -9.98 -3.86 4.56
CA ALA A 46 -10.44 -2.67 3.86
C ALA A 46 -10.28 -2.81 2.35
N PHE A 47 -9.10 -3.22 1.88
CA PHE A 47 -8.80 -3.39 0.46
C PHE A 47 -9.69 -4.44 -0.21
N ASP A 48 -9.93 -5.56 0.47
CA ASP A 48 -10.86 -6.62 0.01
C ASP A 48 -12.31 -6.13 -0.08
N GLY A 49 -12.72 -5.26 0.85
CA GLY A 49 -14.03 -4.63 0.85
C GLY A 49 -14.20 -3.58 -0.26
N LEU A 50 -13.16 -2.79 -0.53
CA LEU A 50 -13.13 -1.78 -1.61
C LEU A 50 -13.31 -2.38 -3.00
N ALA A 51 -12.93 -3.64 -3.20
CA ALA A 51 -13.14 -4.35 -4.46
C ALA A 51 -14.63 -4.62 -4.77
N LYS A 52 -15.55 -4.35 -3.83
CA LYS A 52 -17.00 -4.55 -3.98
C LYS A 52 -17.71 -3.19 -3.84
N PRO A 53 -18.47 -2.72 -4.84
CA PRO A 53 -19.17 -1.43 -4.76
C PRO A 53 -20.06 -1.29 -3.51
N ALA A 54 -20.82 -2.34 -3.18
CA ALA A 54 -21.70 -2.34 -2.01
C ALA A 54 -20.95 -2.41 -0.66
N GLY A 55 -19.69 -2.85 -0.65
CA GLY A 55 -18.88 -3.00 0.57
C GLY A 55 -17.95 -1.82 0.85
N ARG A 56 -17.88 -0.83 -0.05
CA ARG A 56 -16.93 0.29 0.04
C ARG A 56 -17.10 1.10 1.33
N VAL A 57 -18.33 1.49 1.65
CA VAL A 57 -18.62 2.34 2.82
C VAL A 57 -18.24 1.61 4.11
N ASP A 58 -18.70 0.36 4.26
CA ASP A 58 -18.38 -0.47 5.44
C ASP A 58 -16.88 -0.72 5.58
N ALA A 59 -16.18 -0.94 4.47
CA ALA A 59 -14.74 -1.18 4.46
C ALA A 59 -13.94 0.03 4.99
N LEU A 60 -14.27 1.23 4.48
CA LEU A 60 -13.62 2.47 4.92
C LEU A 60 -13.99 2.80 6.36
N HIS A 61 -15.26 2.60 6.75
CA HIS A 61 -15.71 2.82 8.11
C HIS A 61 -14.97 1.91 9.10
N ASN A 62 -14.89 0.61 8.82
CA ASN A 62 -14.19 -0.34 9.69
C ASN A 62 -12.69 -0.02 9.79
N LEU A 63 -12.06 0.37 8.68
CA LEU A 63 -10.66 0.79 8.68
C LEU A 63 -10.45 2.03 9.57
N LEU A 64 -11.34 3.03 9.47
CA LEU A 64 -11.28 4.21 10.32
C LEU A 64 -11.39 3.82 11.80
N VAL A 65 -12.35 2.96 12.15
CA VAL A 65 -12.53 2.48 13.53
C VAL A 65 -11.27 1.79 14.07
N ASP A 66 -10.60 0.96 13.25
CA ASP A 66 -9.38 0.25 13.65
C ASP A 66 -8.17 1.20 13.85
N CYS A 67 -8.18 2.35 13.15
CA CYS A 67 -7.07 3.30 13.11
C CYS A 67 -7.26 4.52 14.03
N VAL A 68 -8.48 4.87 14.42
CA VAL A 68 -8.73 6.01 15.31
C VAL A 68 -8.25 5.68 16.72
N VAL A 69 -7.38 6.54 17.24
CA VAL A 69 -6.95 6.53 18.65
C VAL A 69 -7.52 7.71 19.42
N TRP A 70 -8.01 8.73 18.73
CA TRP A 70 -8.76 9.84 19.31
C TRP A 70 -9.80 10.38 18.32
N PRO A 71 -11.04 10.67 18.74
CA PRO A 71 -11.55 10.47 20.10
C PRO A 71 -11.64 8.99 20.47
N GLU A 72 -11.92 8.69 21.74
CA GLU A 72 -12.09 7.31 22.21
C GLU A 72 -13.21 6.60 21.42
N ALA A 73 -13.13 5.28 21.29
CA ALA A 73 -14.07 4.48 20.49
C ALA A 73 -15.55 4.75 20.82
N ALA A 74 -15.88 5.04 22.08
CA ALA A 74 -17.25 5.36 22.51
C ALA A 74 -17.77 6.70 21.96
N ALA A 75 -16.89 7.63 21.60
CA ALA A 75 -17.23 8.95 21.07
C ALA A 75 -17.20 9.02 19.54
N LEU A 76 -16.57 8.04 18.87
CA LEU A 76 -16.49 7.98 17.42
C LEU A 76 -17.86 7.92 16.71
N PRO A 77 -18.89 7.19 17.20
CA PRO A 77 -20.20 7.18 16.56
C PRO A 77 -20.82 8.58 16.43
N ALA A 78 -20.73 9.41 17.47
CA ALA A 78 -21.26 10.78 17.42
C ALA A 78 -20.52 11.66 16.40
N VAL A 79 -19.22 11.43 16.21
CA VAL A 79 -18.43 12.11 15.17
C VAL A 79 -18.86 11.67 13.77
N LEU A 80 -19.16 10.37 13.59
CA LEU A 80 -19.63 9.83 12.32
C LEU A 80 -21.06 10.26 11.99
N ASP A 81 -21.91 10.43 13.00
CA ASP A 81 -23.24 11.02 12.82
C ASP A 81 -23.15 12.49 12.38
N GLU A 82 -22.18 13.23 12.90
CA GLU A 82 -21.91 14.62 12.51
C GLU A 82 -21.30 14.72 11.10
N VAL A 83 -20.38 13.81 10.76
CA VAL A 83 -19.67 13.79 9.48
C VAL A 83 -19.72 12.38 8.86
N PRO A 84 -20.83 12.00 8.19
CA PRO A 84 -20.97 10.66 7.61
C PRO A 84 -19.92 10.32 6.54
N ALA A 85 -19.40 11.34 5.84
CA ALA A 85 -18.36 11.19 4.81
C ALA A 85 -16.93 11.03 5.38
N LEU A 86 -16.77 11.09 6.71
CA LEU A 86 -15.47 11.07 7.36
C LEU A 86 -14.58 9.88 6.98
N PRO A 87 -15.08 8.63 6.84
CA PRO A 87 -14.25 7.52 6.38
C PRO A 87 -13.64 7.74 4.99
N GLU A 88 -14.37 8.40 4.09
CA GLU A 88 -13.87 8.71 2.74
C GLU A 88 -12.84 9.85 2.77
N LEU A 89 -13.06 10.86 3.62
CA LEU A 89 -12.12 11.98 3.80
C LEU A 89 -10.80 11.54 4.43
N VAL A 90 -10.84 10.57 5.34
CA VAL A 90 -9.67 10.06 6.07
C VAL A 90 -8.90 9.00 5.26
N TRP A 91 -9.54 8.38 4.26
CA TRP A 91 -8.93 7.32 3.45
C TRP A 91 -7.56 7.68 2.87
N PRO A 92 -7.34 8.83 2.21
CA PRO A 92 -6.02 9.17 1.66
C PRO A 92 -4.92 9.22 2.73
N VAL A 93 -5.26 9.71 3.93
CA VAL A 93 -4.31 9.76 5.06
C VAL A 93 -3.97 8.34 5.53
N LEU A 94 -4.97 7.47 5.67
CA LEU A 94 -4.74 6.07 6.07
C LEU A 94 -4.00 5.27 5.01
N ALA A 95 -4.26 5.52 3.72
CA ALA A 95 -3.53 4.92 2.62
C ALA A 95 -2.05 5.36 2.63
N GLY A 96 -1.78 6.65 2.82
CA GLY A 96 -0.41 7.15 2.98
C GLY A 96 0.31 6.56 4.21
N LEU A 97 -0.38 6.43 5.34
CA LEU A 97 0.16 5.77 6.53
C LEU A 97 0.39 4.26 6.33
N ALA A 98 -0.41 3.61 5.48
CA ALA A 98 -0.17 2.23 5.05
C ALA A 98 1.00 2.12 4.06
N GLY A 99 1.60 3.24 3.64
CA GLY A 99 2.66 3.30 2.64
C GLY A 99 2.17 3.13 1.20
N ALA A 100 0.86 3.25 0.93
CA ALA A 100 0.39 3.35 -0.45
C ALA A 100 0.99 4.61 -1.08
N PRO A 101 1.59 4.52 -2.28
CA PRO A 101 2.18 5.67 -2.94
C PRO A 101 1.08 6.66 -3.36
N GLU A 102 1.38 7.95 -3.28
CA GLU A 102 0.46 9.01 -3.74
C GLU A 102 0.34 9.01 -5.27
N ASP A 103 1.45 8.70 -5.96
CA ASP A 103 1.54 8.60 -7.41
C ASP A 103 1.61 7.15 -7.89
N GLU A 104 1.27 6.91 -9.16
CA GLU A 104 1.49 5.63 -9.81
C GLU A 104 2.98 5.24 -9.75
N LEU A 105 3.25 3.98 -9.40
CA LEU A 105 4.61 3.46 -9.35
C LEU A 105 5.20 3.42 -10.76
N GLN A 106 6.35 4.09 -10.93
CA GLN A 106 7.04 4.11 -12.21
C GLN A 106 7.81 2.81 -12.43
N ALA A 107 7.34 2.01 -13.38
CA ALA A 107 8.01 0.80 -13.85
C ALA A 107 8.87 1.09 -15.09
N MET A 108 10.17 0.83 -14.99
CA MET A 108 11.14 1.01 -16.07
C MET A 108 11.63 -0.35 -16.56
N PRO A 109 11.51 -0.68 -17.87
CA PRO A 109 12.13 -1.88 -18.42
C PRO A 109 13.62 -1.98 -18.06
N LEU A 110 14.07 -3.15 -17.63
CA LEU A 110 15.46 -3.39 -17.22
C LEU A 110 16.48 -2.93 -18.29
N LEU A 111 16.14 -3.10 -19.57
CA LEU A 111 16.98 -2.71 -20.70
C LEU A 111 17.07 -1.19 -20.90
N LYS A 112 16.22 -0.41 -20.24
CA LYS A 112 16.15 1.05 -20.33
C LYS A 112 16.74 1.77 -19.11
N LEU A 113 17.28 1.04 -18.13
CA LEU A 113 17.93 1.67 -16.96
C LEU A 113 19.14 2.50 -17.38
N GLY A 114 19.16 3.75 -16.90
CA GLY A 114 20.26 4.69 -17.09
C GLY A 114 21.42 4.40 -16.13
N ALA A 115 22.42 5.27 -16.17
CA ALA A 115 23.61 5.15 -15.32
C ALA A 115 23.27 5.33 -13.83
N GLU A 116 22.33 6.23 -13.52
CA GLU A 116 21.89 6.49 -12.15
C GLU A 116 21.22 5.27 -11.51
N GLU A 117 20.23 4.68 -12.19
CA GLU A 117 19.53 3.50 -11.68
C GLU A 117 20.48 2.31 -11.51
N ARG A 118 21.44 2.15 -12.43
CA ARG A 118 22.46 1.10 -12.35
C ARG A 118 23.42 1.32 -11.18
N ALA A 119 23.83 2.56 -10.93
CA ALA A 119 24.69 2.90 -9.81
C ALA A 119 24.00 2.63 -8.46
N GLU A 120 22.70 2.94 -8.36
CA GLU A 120 21.92 2.64 -7.15
C GLU A 120 21.74 1.14 -6.91
N LEU A 121 21.41 0.38 -7.95
CA LEU A 121 21.33 -1.07 -7.84
C LEU A 121 22.68 -1.69 -7.44
N ALA A 122 23.78 -1.17 -7.99
CA ALA A 122 25.13 -1.57 -7.60
C ALA A 122 25.44 -1.23 -6.14
N ALA A 123 25.08 -0.03 -5.68
CA ALA A 123 25.23 0.38 -4.27
C ALA A 123 24.40 -0.47 -3.31
N ALA A 124 23.24 -0.97 -3.77
CA ALA A 124 22.43 -1.92 -3.02
C ALA A 124 23.01 -3.34 -3.00
N GLY A 125 24.03 -3.64 -3.82
CA GLY A 125 24.71 -4.94 -3.89
C GLY A 125 24.41 -5.78 -5.13
N LEU A 126 23.63 -5.25 -6.09
CA LEU A 126 23.35 -5.94 -7.34
C LEU A 126 24.44 -5.66 -8.38
N THR A 127 25.31 -6.64 -8.59
CA THR A 127 26.45 -6.51 -9.52
C THR A 127 26.02 -6.30 -10.97
N GLU A 128 26.87 -5.62 -11.76
CA GLU A 128 26.66 -5.46 -13.21
C GLU A 128 26.55 -6.81 -13.93
N GLY A 129 27.35 -7.80 -13.53
CA GLY A 129 27.28 -9.15 -14.09
C GLY A 129 25.91 -9.81 -13.88
N ARG A 130 25.32 -9.64 -12.68
CA ARG A 130 23.97 -10.13 -12.39
C ARG A 130 22.91 -9.39 -13.20
N LEU A 131 23.02 -8.06 -13.33
CA LEU A 131 22.13 -7.27 -14.18
C LEU A 131 22.19 -7.73 -15.65
N ALA A 132 23.40 -7.99 -16.17
CA ALA A 132 23.60 -8.48 -17.53
C ALA A 132 22.97 -9.88 -17.72
N GLU A 133 23.11 -10.79 -16.75
CA GLU A 133 22.48 -12.11 -16.77
C GLU A 133 20.94 -12.01 -16.79
N LEU A 134 20.37 -11.15 -15.94
CA LEU A 134 18.92 -10.92 -15.89
C LEU A 134 18.40 -10.30 -17.20
N ALA A 135 19.16 -9.38 -17.79
CA ALA A 135 18.82 -8.78 -19.09
C ALA A 135 18.88 -9.81 -20.23
N ALA A 136 19.92 -10.65 -20.27
CA ALA A 136 20.11 -11.66 -21.31
C ALA A 136 19.01 -12.74 -21.31
N THR A 137 18.42 -13.04 -20.16
CA THR A 137 17.32 -14.03 -20.05
C THR A 137 15.92 -13.43 -20.22
N ALA A 138 15.81 -12.10 -20.33
CA ALA A 138 14.53 -11.43 -20.52
C ALA A 138 14.03 -11.65 -21.96
N ARG A 139 12.84 -12.26 -22.10
CA ARG A 139 12.23 -12.54 -23.42
C ARG A 139 11.47 -11.34 -24.03
N GLY A 140 11.63 -10.15 -23.45
CA GLY A 140 10.94 -8.93 -23.88
C GLY A 140 11.00 -7.80 -22.85
N PRO A 141 10.58 -6.57 -23.22
CA PRO A 141 10.72 -5.39 -22.38
C PRO A 141 9.88 -5.41 -21.10
N SER A 142 8.77 -6.16 -21.09
CA SER A 142 7.88 -6.30 -19.91
C SER A 142 8.21 -7.51 -19.04
N GLN A 143 9.25 -8.28 -19.37
CA GLN A 143 9.62 -9.47 -18.58
C GLN A 143 10.32 -9.10 -17.28
N ARG A 144 11.03 -7.97 -17.25
CA ARG A 144 11.72 -7.45 -16.07
C ARG A 144 11.67 -5.93 -16.05
N VAL A 145 11.28 -5.38 -14.92
CA VAL A 145 11.24 -3.93 -14.71
C VAL A 145 11.90 -3.58 -13.38
N ALA A 146 12.54 -2.42 -13.34
CA ALA A 146 12.84 -1.76 -12.08
C ALA A 146 11.67 -0.88 -11.69
N VAL A 147 11.32 -0.86 -10.40
CA VAL A 147 10.30 0.03 -9.86
C VAL A 147 10.90 0.85 -8.73
N ARG A 148 10.69 2.16 -8.80
CA ARG A 148 11.16 3.11 -7.79
C ARG A 148 10.29 3.01 -6.54
N MET A 149 10.88 2.63 -5.41
CA MET A 149 10.23 2.66 -4.10
C MET A 149 10.79 3.78 -3.23
N PRO A 150 10.08 4.18 -2.15
CA PRO A 150 10.65 5.05 -1.12
C PRO A 150 11.94 4.51 -0.48
N THR A 151 12.15 3.18 -0.54
CA THR A 151 13.30 2.49 0.02
C THR A 151 14.42 2.20 -1.00
N GLY A 152 14.26 2.64 -2.25
CA GLY A 152 15.21 2.42 -3.35
C GLY A 152 14.61 1.67 -4.54
N LEU A 153 15.45 1.28 -5.49
CA LEU A 153 15.02 0.50 -6.66
C LEU A 153 14.82 -0.98 -6.36
N TRP A 154 13.65 -1.49 -6.73
CA TRP A 154 13.35 -2.92 -6.71
C TRP A 154 13.31 -3.46 -8.14
N LEU A 155 13.82 -4.67 -8.35
CA LEU A 155 13.67 -5.38 -9.62
C LEU A 155 12.55 -6.41 -9.51
N LEU A 156 11.62 -6.32 -10.45
CA LEU A 156 10.50 -7.23 -10.61
C LEU A 156 10.66 -8.03 -11.89
N LYS A 157 10.15 -9.26 -11.88
CA LYS A 157 9.94 -10.10 -13.06
C LYS A 157 8.45 -10.32 -13.31
N CYS A 158 8.10 -10.58 -14.56
CA CYS A 158 6.79 -11.10 -14.91
C CYS A 158 6.55 -12.43 -14.17
N PRO A 159 5.45 -12.57 -13.42
CA PRO A 159 5.15 -13.79 -12.68
C PRO A 159 4.81 -14.93 -13.64
N SER A 160 4.96 -16.17 -13.18
CA SER A 160 4.50 -17.32 -13.96
C SER A 160 2.97 -17.31 -14.10
N SER A 161 2.45 -17.93 -15.16
CA SER A 161 0.99 -18.11 -15.33
C SER A 161 0.33 -18.82 -14.15
N ALA A 162 1.06 -19.72 -13.48
CA ALA A 162 0.59 -20.40 -12.27
C ALA A 162 0.42 -19.43 -11.08
N HIS A 163 1.38 -18.52 -10.86
CA HIS A 163 1.28 -17.50 -9.81
C HIS A 163 0.14 -16.52 -10.09
N TYR A 164 0.00 -16.09 -11.35
CA TYR A 164 -1.11 -15.24 -11.77
C TYR A 164 -2.46 -15.92 -11.55
N ALA A 165 -2.61 -17.19 -11.99
CA ALA A 165 -3.83 -17.97 -11.77
C ALA A 165 -4.16 -18.17 -10.28
N ALA A 166 -3.14 -18.35 -9.44
CA ALA A 166 -3.32 -18.45 -7.99
C ALA A 166 -3.82 -17.13 -7.38
N SER A 167 -3.25 -16.00 -7.78
CA SER A 167 -3.72 -14.67 -7.37
C SER A 167 -5.17 -14.43 -7.78
N ARG A 168 -5.52 -14.70 -9.05
CA ARG A 168 -6.90 -14.57 -9.57
C ARG A 168 -7.92 -15.41 -8.80
N ARG A 169 -7.54 -16.61 -8.36
CA ARG A 169 -8.41 -17.47 -7.52
C ARG A 169 -8.68 -16.83 -6.15
N LEU A 170 -7.67 -16.20 -5.54
CA LEU A 170 -7.85 -15.48 -4.27
C LEU A 170 -8.75 -14.26 -4.45
N SER A 171 -8.55 -13.47 -5.50
CA SER A 171 -9.43 -12.34 -5.82
C SER A 171 -10.89 -12.78 -6.03
N ALA A 172 -11.11 -13.90 -6.71
CA ALA A 172 -12.47 -14.46 -6.90
C ALA A 172 -13.13 -14.91 -5.58
N GLN A 173 -12.33 -15.22 -4.55
CA GLN A 173 -12.80 -15.51 -3.19
C GLN A 173 -12.98 -14.24 -2.34
N GLY A 174 -12.78 -13.05 -2.93
CA GLY A 174 -12.80 -11.77 -2.21
C GLY A 174 -11.56 -11.49 -1.37
N LYS A 175 -10.46 -12.23 -1.59
CA LYS A 175 -9.15 -12.04 -0.93
C LYS A 175 -8.19 -11.35 -1.90
N VAL A 176 -8.56 -10.16 -2.35
CA VAL A 176 -7.83 -9.39 -3.37
C VAL A 176 -6.44 -9.02 -2.85
N PHE A 177 -6.35 -8.51 -1.63
CA PHE A 177 -5.07 -8.12 -1.02
C PHE A 177 -4.10 -9.31 -0.94
N GLU A 178 -4.56 -10.46 -0.44
CA GLU A 178 -3.70 -11.64 -0.33
C GLU A 178 -3.25 -12.16 -1.71
N GLY A 179 -4.11 -12.01 -2.73
CA GLY A 179 -3.75 -12.28 -4.12
C GLY A 179 -2.61 -11.38 -4.62
N LEU A 180 -2.74 -10.06 -4.43
CA LEU A 180 -1.73 -9.08 -4.81
C LEU A 180 -0.43 -9.27 -4.01
N TYR A 181 -0.52 -9.40 -2.69
CA TYR A 181 0.62 -9.64 -1.80
C TYR A 181 1.48 -10.83 -2.27
N ARG A 182 0.84 -11.99 -2.52
CA ARG A 182 1.55 -13.18 -3.00
C ARG A 182 2.12 -12.98 -4.39
N LEU A 183 1.37 -12.32 -5.27
CA LEU A 183 1.83 -12.06 -6.63
C LEU A 183 3.09 -11.18 -6.62
N SER A 184 3.08 -10.11 -5.82
CA SER A 184 4.21 -9.22 -5.58
C SER A 184 5.44 -9.97 -5.10
N LEU A 185 5.33 -10.77 -4.02
CA LEU A 185 6.46 -11.54 -3.48
C LEU A 185 7.06 -12.52 -4.49
N ASN A 186 6.23 -13.13 -5.34
CA ASN A 186 6.69 -14.05 -6.38
C ASN A 186 7.34 -13.34 -7.59
N ALA A 187 7.09 -12.04 -7.73
CA ALA A 187 7.64 -11.20 -8.78
C ALA A 187 8.94 -10.49 -8.36
N ILE A 188 9.28 -10.41 -7.07
CA ILE A 188 10.54 -9.81 -6.64
C ILE A 188 11.74 -10.63 -7.16
N GLU A 189 12.63 -9.98 -7.92
CA GLU A 189 14.00 -10.46 -8.21
C GLU A 189 15.06 -9.78 -7.35
N TRP A 190 14.84 -8.51 -7.01
CA TRP A 190 15.69 -7.73 -6.11
C TRP A 190 14.85 -6.72 -5.30
N PRO A 191 15.04 -6.56 -3.99
CA PRO A 191 15.93 -7.33 -3.11
C PRO A 191 15.39 -8.76 -2.90
N THR A 192 15.59 -9.39 -1.74
CA THR A 192 14.99 -10.72 -1.49
C THR A 192 13.50 -10.60 -1.13
N ALA A 193 12.72 -11.64 -1.43
CA ALA A 193 11.31 -11.68 -1.04
C ALA A 193 11.12 -11.59 0.49
N GLU A 194 12.07 -12.10 1.28
CA GLU A 194 12.06 -11.97 2.75
C GLU A 194 12.24 -10.52 3.20
N ALA A 195 13.18 -9.79 2.61
CA ALA A 195 13.38 -8.36 2.88
C ALA A 195 12.13 -7.55 2.51
N VAL A 196 11.51 -7.86 1.37
CA VAL A 196 10.26 -7.22 0.92
C VAL A 196 9.09 -7.57 1.81
N ALA A 197 8.96 -8.81 2.28
CA ALA A 197 7.88 -9.20 3.20
C ALA A 197 7.91 -8.35 4.48
N ALA A 198 9.10 -8.12 5.05
CA ALA A 198 9.24 -7.24 6.22
C ALA A 198 8.86 -5.77 5.91
N VAL A 199 9.05 -5.30 4.68
CA VAL A 199 8.58 -3.97 4.25
C VAL A 199 7.05 -3.97 4.15
N PHE A 200 6.44 -4.98 3.53
CA PHE A 200 4.98 -5.07 3.40
C PHE A 200 4.25 -5.23 4.73
N GLU A 201 4.87 -5.83 5.75
CA GLU A 201 4.28 -5.84 7.10
C GLU A 201 4.18 -4.44 7.70
N ARG A 202 5.16 -3.57 7.44
CA ARG A 202 5.17 -2.19 7.94
C ARG A 202 4.39 -1.21 7.07
N ALA A 203 4.29 -1.53 5.78
CA ALA A 203 3.67 -0.70 4.76
C ALA A 203 2.80 -1.58 3.84
N PRO A 204 1.65 -2.07 4.32
CA PRO A 204 0.82 -3.01 3.56
C PRO A 204 0.24 -2.38 2.28
N GLY A 205 0.10 -1.05 2.21
CA GLY A 205 -0.27 -0.32 1.00
C GLY A 205 0.70 -0.51 -0.16
N LEU A 206 2.01 -0.66 0.12
CA LEU A 206 3.01 -0.98 -0.92
C LEU A 206 2.76 -2.34 -1.56
N ALA A 207 2.26 -3.32 -0.80
CA ALA A 207 2.01 -4.66 -1.33
C ALA A 207 0.91 -4.63 -2.40
N SER A 208 -0.13 -3.83 -2.19
CA SER A 208 -1.20 -3.59 -3.16
C SER A 208 -0.65 -2.90 -4.41
N ALA A 209 0.06 -1.78 -4.25
CA ALA A 209 0.58 -1.00 -5.36
C ALA A 209 1.59 -1.79 -6.23
N VAL A 210 2.53 -2.50 -5.60
CA VAL A 210 3.44 -3.39 -6.33
C VAL A 210 2.68 -4.51 -7.03
N GLY A 211 1.62 -5.04 -6.40
CA GLY A 211 0.80 -6.10 -6.98
C GLY A 211 0.09 -5.64 -8.25
N GLU A 212 -0.38 -4.40 -8.29
CA GLU A 212 -0.98 -3.79 -9.48
C GLU A 212 0.03 -3.65 -10.62
N VAL A 213 1.24 -3.15 -10.34
CA VAL A 213 2.33 -3.12 -11.33
C VAL A 213 2.60 -4.53 -11.88
N VAL A 214 2.65 -5.54 -11.01
CA VAL A 214 2.92 -6.93 -11.41
C VAL A 214 1.77 -7.51 -12.25
N MET A 215 0.53 -7.12 -11.99
CA MET A 215 -0.62 -7.49 -12.83
C MET A 215 -0.49 -6.91 -14.25
N GLU A 216 -0.04 -5.65 -14.37
CA GLU A 216 0.22 -5.03 -15.67
C GLU A 216 1.34 -5.75 -16.43
N LEU A 217 2.41 -6.14 -15.75
CA LEU A 217 3.50 -6.95 -16.34
C LEU A 217 3.02 -8.31 -16.86
N ALA A 218 2.00 -8.88 -16.24
CA ALA A 218 1.38 -10.13 -16.68
C ALA A 218 0.46 -9.95 -17.90
N GLY A 219 0.34 -8.73 -18.45
CA GLY A 219 -0.53 -8.42 -19.59
C GLY A 219 -2.00 -8.33 -19.21
N ALA A 220 -2.31 -8.18 -17.92
CA ALA A 220 -3.66 -7.86 -17.49
C ALA A 220 -3.89 -6.36 -17.71
N GLU A 221 -4.39 -5.97 -18.89
CA GLU A 221 -4.96 -4.63 -19.14
C GLU A 221 -6.20 -4.32 -18.25
N ALA A 222 -6.52 -5.17 -17.27
CA ALA A 222 -7.51 -4.88 -16.26
C ALA A 222 -6.87 -3.97 -15.21
N LYS A 223 -6.89 -2.66 -15.47
CA LYS A 223 -6.73 -1.63 -14.43
C LYS A 223 -7.73 -1.96 -13.32
N LEU A 224 -7.26 -2.57 -12.23
CA LEU A 224 -7.94 -2.44 -10.94
C LEU A 224 -7.79 -0.96 -10.59
N ARG A 225 -8.70 -0.12 -11.08
CA ARG A 225 -8.82 1.25 -10.61
C ARG A 225 -9.26 1.18 -9.15
N VAL A 226 -8.30 1.08 -8.25
CA VAL A 226 -8.48 1.56 -6.89
C VAL A 226 -8.43 3.08 -7.03
N GLY A 227 -9.59 3.67 -7.31
CA GLY A 227 -9.70 5.04 -7.78
C GLY A 227 -8.92 6.02 -6.90
N GLY A 228 -7.98 6.72 -7.53
CA GLY A 228 -7.74 8.13 -7.24
C GLY A 228 -9.02 8.92 -7.54
N ILE A 229 -9.21 9.98 -6.75
CA ILE A 229 -10.37 10.87 -6.67
C ILE A 229 -11.00 11.16 -8.04
#